data_AF-A0A4R8K929-F1
#
_entry.id   AF-A0A4R8K929-F1
#
_cell.length_a   1.000
_cell.length_b   1.000
_cell.length_c   1.000
_cell.angle_alpha   90.00
_cell.angle_beta   90.00
_cell.angle_gamma   90.00
#
_symmetry.space_group_name_H-M   'P 1'
#
loop_
_entity.id
_entity.type
_entity.pdbx_description
1 polymer ?
#
loop_
_entity_poly.entity_id
_entity_poly.type
_entity_poly.pdbx_seq_one_letter_code
_entity_poly.pdbx_strand_id
1 'polypeptide(L)'
;MTPQSAAPVSFDALPNPRGGAVRPAELALAEALLAFEQHSESTSALLRASHALRGAGWLSAQRFADALVRVSPLVEGDPVDALSARPVFGAALRGFRAALERHNLRELSCSPVLFDHYRALGTHLSEHTPGSTIAFEDLALTARPVPPVSLHTQPADQLAYLRARYERALLPVLRSQANTGSAAALAVTNAALDELDAVFGELAGPDPYDFWRLAKACAKALRVSGRATGETDARRFYARCNLALADHARGIELAPRSLVRATLALLWRDYALFGAAAEDADQVEVLHDYGLTVDWHVAGTQASEMLWEAGAVQAQAISASRSALTRELGVLAVNVNAYEDFLQTADASISALTEHARAADQPEKADPSEALQAGDAAYRLGSAACALGLGHVALLADALGLAWRRRAHAGVSTPAVRAHVIVGAPAASTLEQAAEALRATLHKVAAGVAPPGAGTALAALTRSIEQGGA
;
A
#
# COMPACT_ATOMS: atom_id res chain seq x y z
N MET A 1 -45.55 -10.78 -11.86
CA MET A 1 -44.38 -11.38 -11.19
C MET A 1 -43.15 -10.62 -11.63
N THR A 2 -42.71 -9.67 -10.82
CA THR A 2 -41.49 -8.89 -11.01
C THR A 2 -40.46 -9.40 -10.00
N PRO A 3 -39.27 -9.87 -10.40
CA PRO A 3 -38.17 -9.98 -9.46
C PRO A 3 -37.58 -8.59 -9.22
N GLN A 4 -37.34 -8.31 -7.95
CA GLN A 4 -36.90 -7.04 -7.40
C GLN A 4 -35.46 -6.70 -7.79
N SER A 5 -35.28 -5.42 -8.10
CA SER A 5 -34.10 -4.57 -7.89
C SER A 5 -32.92 -5.23 -7.16
N ALA A 6 -31.86 -5.55 -7.91
CA ALA A 6 -30.54 -5.71 -7.34
C ALA A 6 -30.05 -4.33 -6.87
N ALA A 7 -30.09 -4.08 -5.56
CA ALA A 7 -29.33 -2.98 -4.98
C ALA A 7 -27.83 -3.24 -5.20
N PRO A 8 -26.99 -2.20 -5.41
CA PRO A 8 -25.55 -2.40 -5.43
C PRO A 8 -25.12 -2.93 -4.06
N VAL A 9 -24.51 -4.11 -4.06
CA VAL A 9 -24.06 -4.79 -2.86
C VAL A 9 -22.87 -4.03 -2.28
N SER A 10 -22.98 -3.60 -1.03
CA SER A 10 -21.94 -2.90 -0.27
C SER A 10 -20.74 -3.84 -0.03
N PHE A 11 -19.52 -3.37 -0.34
CA PHE A 11 -18.25 -4.02 -0.02
C PHE A 11 -17.93 -3.87 1.49
N ASP A 12 -18.77 -4.44 2.37
CA ASP A 12 -18.62 -4.35 3.83
C ASP A 12 -17.86 -5.53 4.46
N ALA A 13 -17.41 -6.51 3.67
CA ALA A 13 -16.57 -7.61 4.15
C ALA A 13 -15.09 -7.29 3.86
N LEU A 14 -14.34 -6.98 4.91
CA LEU A 14 -12.91 -6.66 4.86
C LEU A 14 -12.12 -7.90 5.28
N PRO A 15 -11.16 -8.41 4.49
CA PRO A 15 -10.41 -9.60 4.85
C PRO A 15 -9.51 -9.40 6.06
N ASN A 16 -9.41 -10.44 6.87
CA ASN A 16 -8.56 -10.46 8.06
C ASN A 16 -7.15 -10.97 7.71
N PRO A 17 -6.11 -10.39 8.34
CA PRO A 17 -5.55 -11.12 9.48
C PRO A 17 -5.71 -10.33 10.78
N ARG A 18 -6.12 -11.02 11.85
CA ARG A 18 -6.22 -10.44 13.20
C ARG A 18 -4.83 -10.32 13.81
N GLY A 19 -4.13 -9.27 13.41
CA GLY A 19 -2.82 -8.91 13.95
C GLY A 19 -2.88 -8.47 15.39
N GLY A 20 -1.76 -7.97 15.89
CA GLY A 20 -1.64 -7.46 17.24
C GLY A 20 -2.47 -6.20 17.47
N ALA A 21 -2.97 -6.05 18.70
CA ALA A 21 -3.69 -4.86 19.14
C ALA A 21 -2.73 -3.82 19.70
N VAL A 22 -2.90 -2.55 19.32
CA VAL A 22 -2.18 -1.42 19.96
C VAL A 22 -3.04 -0.87 21.09
N ARG A 23 -3.09 -1.61 22.20
CA ARG A 23 -4.05 -1.34 23.29
C ARG A 23 -4.00 0.10 23.84
N PRO A 24 -2.82 0.74 24.01
CA PRO A 24 -2.76 2.13 24.43
C PRO A 24 -3.42 3.09 23.43
N ALA A 25 -3.36 2.81 22.13
CA ALA A 25 -4.02 3.63 21.11
C ALA A 25 -5.54 3.44 21.13
N GLU A 26 -6.02 2.20 21.26
CA GLU A 26 -7.46 1.90 21.35
C GLU A 26 -8.11 2.60 22.54
N LEU A 27 -7.48 2.52 23.72
CA LEU A 27 -7.95 3.20 24.93
C LEU A 27 -7.97 4.71 24.75
N ALA A 28 -6.89 5.29 24.20
CA ALA A 28 -6.80 6.72 23.95
C ALA A 28 -7.84 7.20 22.93
N LEU A 29 -8.17 6.42 21.90
CA LEU A 29 -9.24 6.76 20.95
C LEU A 29 -10.64 6.63 21.57
N ALA A 30 -10.85 5.65 22.46
CA ALA A 30 -12.10 5.54 23.21
C ALA A 30 -12.32 6.74 24.13
N GLU A 31 -11.27 7.18 24.82
CA GLU A 31 -11.29 8.42 25.64
C GLU A 31 -11.53 9.67 24.78
N ALA A 32 -10.87 9.79 23.63
CA ALA A 32 -11.09 10.91 22.70
C ALA A 32 -12.54 10.96 22.20
N LEU A 33 -13.14 9.81 21.90
CA LEU A 33 -14.53 9.73 21.47
C LEU A 33 -15.49 10.14 22.60
N LEU A 34 -15.24 9.66 23.81
CA LEU A 34 -16.03 10.06 24.98
C LEU A 34 -15.95 11.56 25.25
N ALA A 35 -14.74 12.13 25.17
CA ALA A 35 -14.52 13.57 25.32
C ALA A 35 -15.27 14.37 24.24
N PHE A 36 -15.17 13.92 22.99
CA PHE A 36 -15.90 14.51 21.87
C PHE A 36 -17.43 14.51 22.10
N GLU A 37 -18.00 13.38 22.53
CA GLU A 37 -19.44 13.24 22.84
C GLU A 37 -19.86 14.16 24.00
N GLN A 38 -18.99 14.33 24.99
CA GLN A 38 -19.20 15.22 26.14
C GLN A 38 -18.92 16.69 25.85
N HIS A 39 -18.55 17.05 24.61
CA HIS A 39 -18.15 18.40 24.22
C HIS A 39 -16.95 18.93 25.03
N SER A 40 -16.03 18.05 25.40
CA SER A 40 -14.78 18.36 26.10
C SER A 40 -13.55 18.17 25.21
N GLU A 41 -12.37 18.58 25.71
CA GLU A 41 -11.11 18.54 24.97
C GLU A 41 -10.67 17.10 24.66
N SER A 42 -10.43 16.81 23.38
CA SER A 42 -10.04 15.49 22.87
C SER A 42 -8.56 15.40 22.46
N THR A 43 -7.89 16.55 22.33
CA THR A 43 -6.54 16.69 21.77
C THR A 43 -5.48 15.84 22.48
N SER A 44 -5.46 15.85 23.81
CA SER A 44 -4.47 15.10 24.60
C SER A 44 -4.58 13.58 24.40
N ALA A 45 -5.80 13.05 24.33
CA ALA A 45 -6.06 11.65 24.08
C ALA A 45 -5.63 11.25 22.65
N LEU A 46 -5.93 12.08 21.65
CA LEU A 46 -5.49 11.85 20.28
C LEU A 46 -3.96 11.88 20.11
N LEU A 47 -3.25 12.75 20.83
CA LEU A 47 -1.79 12.77 20.85
C LEU A 47 -1.21 11.47 21.42
N ARG A 48 -1.79 10.93 22.51
CA ARG A 48 -1.39 9.62 23.05
C ARG A 48 -1.61 8.50 22.04
N ALA A 49 -2.73 8.50 21.33
CA ALA A 49 -3.01 7.54 20.27
C ALA A 49 -1.96 7.63 19.14
N SER A 50 -1.65 8.85 18.66
CA SER A 50 -0.61 9.06 17.63
C SER A 50 0.76 8.53 18.07
N HIS A 51 1.18 8.78 19.30
CA HIS A 51 2.45 8.27 19.83
C HIS A 51 2.49 6.75 19.92
N ALA A 52 1.42 6.11 20.40
CA ALA A 52 1.33 4.65 20.48
C ALA A 52 1.40 4.00 19.09
N LEU A 53 0.67 4.56 18.11
CA LEU A 53 0.69 4.09 16.72
C LEU A 53 2.07 4.27 16.06
N ARG A 54 2.75 5.39 16.34
CA ARG A 54 4.13 5.61 15.90
C ARG A 54 5.08 4.55 16.48
N GLY A 55 4.94 4.26 17.77
CA GLY A 55 5.72 3.23 18.45
C GLY A 55 5.53 1.85 17.83
N ALA A 56 4.29 1.50 17.47
CA ALA A 56 3.97 0.24 16.78
C ALA A 56 4.41 0.21 15.31
N GLY A 57 4.74 1.35 14.70
CA GLY A 57 5.07 1.47 13.28
C GLY A 57 3.84 1.51 12.36
N TRP A 58 2.67 1.85 12.91
CA TRP A 58 1.41 1.93 12.17
C TRP A 58 1.29 3.33 11.53
N LEU A 59 2.18 3.63 10.59
CA LEU A 59 2.44 5.00 10.14
C LEU A 59 1.24 5.65 9.43
N SER A 60 0.46 4.90 8.64
CA SER A 60 -0.77 5.41 8.01
C SER A 60 -1.81 5.80 9.06
N ALA A 61 -2.01 4.96 10.08
CA ALA A 61 -2.89 5.24 11.21
C ALA A 61 -2.38 6.42 12.06
N GLN A 62 -1.07 6.53 12.24
CA GLN A 62 -0.43 7.65 12.93
C GLN A 62 -0.67 8.97 12.19
N ARG A 63 -0.58 9.00 10.86
CA ARG A 63 -0.93 10.19 10.05
C ARG A 63 -2.40 10.56 10.17
N PHE A 64 -3.28 9.57 10.23
CA PHE A 64 -4.71 9.80 10.45
C PHE A 64 -4.95 10.43 11.83
N ALA A 65 -4.35 9.88 12.88
CA ALA A 65 -4.40 10.43 14.23
C ALA A 65 -3.85 11.87 14.29
N ASP A 66 -2.74 12.16 13.60
CA ASP A 66 -2.20 13.52 13.50
C ASP A 66 -3.17 14.50 12.81
N ALA A 67 -3.92 14.06 11.79
CA ALA A 67 -4.93 14.90 11.17
C ALA A 67 -6.09 15.18 12.13
N LEU A 68 -6.53 14.19 12.91
CA LEU A 68 -7.51 14.41 13.99
C LEU A 68 -6.98 15.41 15.02
N VAL A 69 -5.74 15.27 15.48
CA VAL A 69 -5.10 16.24 16.42
C VAL A 69 -5.10 17.66 15.85
N ARG A 70 -4.87 17.83 14.54
CA ARG A 70 -4.85 19.16 13.92
C ARG A 70 -6.24 19.77 13.75
N VAL A 71 -7.28 18.94 13.58
CA VAL A 71 -8.67 19.39 13.44
C VAL A 71 -9.36 19.58 14.78
N SER A 72 -8.91 18.93 15.86
CA SER A 72 -9.57 19.02 17.18
C SER A 72 -9.76 20.47 17.68
N PRO A 73 -8.82 21.43 17.51
CA PRO A 73 -9.05 22.81 17.94
C PRO A 73 -10.18 23.51 17.16
N LEU A 74 -10.44 23.13 15.91
CA LEU A 74 -11.54 23.69 15.10
C LEU A 74 -12.92 23.22 15.58
N VAL A 75 -12.96 22.07 16.26
CA VAL A 75 -14.19 21.49 16.83
C VAL A 75 -14.47 22.03 18.23
N GLU A 76 -13.42 22.49 18.93
CA GLU A 76 -13.43 23.00 20.30
C GLU A 76 -13.46 24.55 20.35
N GLY A 77 -13.15 25.21 19.23
CA GLY A 77 -12.99 26.66 19.10
C GLY A 77 -14.27 27.42 18.74
N ASP A 78 -14.20 28.30 17.74
CA ASP A 78 -15.31 29.19 17.35
C ASP A 78 -16.58 28.39 17.00
N PRO A 79 -17.77 28.75 17.53
CA PRO A 79 -19.02 28.08 17.22
C PRO A 79 -19.33 27.98 15.72
N VAL A 80 -18.89 28.92 14.88
CA VAL A 80 -19.11 28.88 13.43
C VAL A 80 -18.30 27.75 12.77
N ASP A 81 -17.02 27.64 13.12
CA ASP A 81 -16.14 26.59 12.60
C ASP A 81 -16.56 25.22 13.13
N ALA A 82 -16.91 25.15 14.42
CA ALA A 82 -17.34 23.94 15.09
C ALA A 82 -18.62 23.35 14.47
N LEU A 83 -19.57 24.19 14.00
CA LEU A 83 -20.79 23.72 13.34
C LEU A 83 -20.51 22.93 12.06
N SER A 84 -19.45 23.31 11.32
CA SER A 84 -19.08 22.65 10.07
C SER A 84 -18.13 21.45 10.27
N ALA A 85 -17.16 21.57 11.17
CA ALA A 85 -16.11 20.58 11.36
C ALA A 85 -16.54 19.39 12.26
N ARG A 86 -17.44 19.62 13.23
CA ARG A 86 -17.84 18.61 14.22
C ARG A 86 -18.45 17.33 13.62
N PRO A 87 -19.36 17.39 12.62
CA PRO A 87 -19.90 16.17 11.99
C PRO A 87 -18.82 15.35 11.27
N VAL A 88 -17.92 16.03 10.54
CA VAL A 88 -16.82 15.40 9.79
C VAL A 88 -15.83 14.74 10.75
N PHE A 89 -15.42 15.48 11.78
CA PHE A 89 -14.54 14.98 12.83
C PHE A 89 -15.12 13.77 13.55
N GLY A 90 -16.38 13.86 14.00
CA GLY A 90 -17.04 12.77 14.71
C GLY A 90 -17.22 11.50 13.86
N ALA A 91 -17.50 11.65 12.56
CA ALA A 91 -17.57 10.51 11.63
C ALA A 91 -16.18 9.89 11.42
N ALA A 92 -15.17 10.71 11.19
CA ALA A 92 -13.79 10.26 11.00
C ALA A 92 -13.23 9.55 12.25
N LEU A 93 -13.47 10.08 13.45
CA LEU A 93 -13.02 9.47 14.71
C LEU A 93 -13.66 8.10 14.94
N ARG A 94 -14.97 7.97 14.70
CA ARG A 94 -15.68 6.69 14.81
C ARG A 94 -15.21 5.68 13.76
N GLY A 95 -15.08 6.10 12.51
CA GLY A 95 -14.59 5.24 11.42
C GLY A 95 -13.17 4.75 11.68
N PHE A 96 -12.28 5.65 12.12
CA PHE A 96 -10.90 5.31 12.43
C PHE A 96 -10.78 4.35 13.62
N ARG A 97 -11.52 4.61 14.71
CA ARG A 97 -11.55 3.71 15.85
C ARG A 97 -12.04 2.31 15.45
N ALA A 98 -13.12 2.21 14.69
CA ALA A 98 -13.64 0.93 14.22
C ALA A 98 -12.63 0.18 13.36
N ALA A 99 -11.86 0.87 12.51
CA ALA A 99 -10.79 0.26 11.73
C ALA A 99 -9.62 -0.20 12.59
N LEU A 100 -9.26 0.57 13.62
CA LEU A 100 -8.20 0.18 14.54
C LEU A 100 -8.56 -1.11 15.30
N GLU A 101 -9.82 -1.24 15.73
CA GLU A 101 -10.34 -2.42 16.44
C GLU A 101 -10.39 -3.69 15.57
N ARG A 102 -10.28 -3.56 14.24
CA ARG A 102 -10.16 -4.71 13.30
C ARG A 102 -8.74 -5.27 13.20
N HIS A 103 -7.73 -4.59 13.74
CA HIS A 103 -6.32 -5.03 13.80
C HIS A 103 -5.68 -5.33 12.43
N ASN A 104 -6.15 -4.68 11.36
CA ASN A 104 -5.63 -4.88 10.01
C ASN A 104 -4.78 -3.68 9.54
N LEU A 105 -3.46 -3.87 9.47
CA LEU A 105 -2.51 -2.85 9.01
C LEU A 105 -2.74 -2.38 7.56
N ARG A 106 -3.17 -3.29 6.69
CA ARG A 106 -3.42 -3.01 5.27
C ARG A 106 -4.68 -2.18 5.11
N GLU A 107 -5.71 -2.50 5.89
CA GLU A 107 -6.94 -1.70 5.93
C GLU A 107 -6.65 -0.25 6.32
N LEU A 108 -5.85 -0.05 7.38
CA LEU A 108 -5.46 1.28 7.86
C LEU A 108 -4.65 2.10 6.83
N SER A 109 -4.09 1.44 5.82
CA SER A 109 -3.31 2.09 4.75
C SER A 109 -4.12 2.27 3.47
N CYS A 110 -5.00 1.33 3.14
CA CYS A 110 -5.60 1.23 1.80
C CYS A 110 -7.13 1.39 1.77
N SER A 111 -7.81 1.53 2.91
CA SER A 111 -9.26 1.67 2.95
C SER A 111 -9.74 2.96 2.25
N PRO A 112 -10.59 2.88 1.20
CA PRO A 112 -11.18 4.05 0.57
C PRO A 112 -12.03 4.87 1.54
N VAL A 113 -12.77 4.18 2.43
CA VAL A 113 -13.64 4.82 3.43
C VAL A 113 -12.81 5.65 4.41
N LEU A 114 -11.73 5.08 4.94
CA LEU A 114 -10.82 5.84 5.80
C LEU A 114 -10.17 6.99 5.02
N PHE A 115 -9.75 6.75 3.78
CA PHE A 115 -9.17 7.82 2.98
C PHE A 115 -10.15 8.98 2.73
N ASP A 116 -11.43 8.71 2.50
CA ASP A 116 -12.45 9.75 2.35
C ASP A 116 -12.63 10.57 3.64
N HIS A 117 -12.61 9.90 4.81
CA HIS A 117 -12.57 10.61 6.09
C HIS A 117 -11.32 11.47 6.24
N TYR A 118 -10.14 10.93 5.91
CA TYR A 118 -8.87 11.64 5.98
C TYR A 118 -8.85 12.86 5.04
N ARG A 119 -9.35 12.71 3.82
CA ARG A 119 -9.48 13.79 2.84
C ARG A 119 -10.46 14.86 3.31
N ALA A 120 -11.59 14.47 3.91
CA ALA A 120 -12.57 15.41 4.45
C ALA A 120 -12.00 16.24 5.62
N LEU A 121 -11.24 15.61 6.52
CA LEU A 121 -10.46 16.33 7.54
C LEU A 121 -9.45 17.29 6.91
N GLY A 122 -8.78 16.83 5.86
CA GLY A 122 -7.83 17.60 5.06
C GLY A 122 -8.40 18.88 4.45
N THR A 123 -9.65 18.84 3.95
CA THR A 123 -10.33 20.02 3.41
C THR A 123 -10.44 21.13 4.45
N HIS A 124 -10.86 20.81 5.68
CA HIS A 124 -10.95 21.79 6.77
C HIS A 124 -9.58 22.36 7.17
N LEU A 125 -8.52 21.55 7.12
CA LEU A 125 -7.16 22.02 7.36
C LEU A 125 -6.68 22.98 6.25
N SER A 126 -7.06 22.72 5.00
CA SER A 126 -6.63 23.52 3.85
C SER A 126 -7.26 24.92 3.80
N GLU A 127 -8.47 25.08 4.35
CA GLU A 127 -9.14 26.39 4.50
C GLU A 127 -8.33 27.35 5.38
N HIS A 128 -7.59 26.79 6.34
CA HIS A 128 -6.78 27.53 7.31
C HIS A 128 -5.28 27.48 7.01
N THR A 129 -4.84 26.63 6.07
CA THR A 129 -3.45 26.51 5.60
C THR A 129 -3.42 26.12 4.11
N PRO A 130 -3.49 27.09 3.19
CA PRO A 130 -3.51 26.80 1.77
C PRO A 130 -2.19 26.19 1.29
N GLY A 131 -2.27 25.15 0.45
CA GLY A 131 -1.12 24.57 -0.26
C GLY A 131 -0.89 23.07 -0.11
N SER A 132 -1.62 22.35 0.76
CA SER A 132 -1.48 20.89 0.88
C SER A 132 -2.65 20.15 0.23
N THR A 133 -2.47 19.65 -0.99
CA THR A 133 -3.39 18.64 -1.55
C THR A 133 -3.03 17.28 -0.94
N ILE A 134 -4.00 16.64 -0.29
CA ILE A 134 -3.84 15.30 0.26
C ILE A 134 -4.17 14.27 -0.81
N ALA A 135 -3.21 13.40 -1.13
CA ALA A 135 -3.38 12.32 -2.10
C ALA A 135 -3.45 10.95 -1.41
N PHE A 136 -4.08 9.97 -2.08
CA PHE A 136 -4.26 8.62 -1.52
C PHE A 136 -2.91 7.91 -1.30
N GLU A 137 -2.01 8.08 -2.26
CA GLU A 137 -0.65 7.54 -2.24
C GLU A 137 0.22 8.08 -1.10
N ASP A 138 -0.14 9.22 -0.52
CA ASP A 138 0.56 9.76 0.64
C ASP A 138 0.24 8.95 1.89
N LEU A 139 -1.00 8.45 2.00
CA LEU A 139 -1.43 7.59 3.10
C LEU A 139 -1.00 6.15 2.84
N ALA A 140 -1.39 5.58 1.69
CA ALA A 140 -1.18 4.16 1.37
C ALA A 140 0.31 3.78 1.37
N LEU A 141 1.16 4.62 0.79
CA LEU A 141 2.58 4.33 0.64
C LEU A 141 3.44 5.12 1.64
N THR A 142 2.91 5.41 2.84
CA THR A 142 3.63 6.16 3.88
C THR A 142 4.96 5.47 4.21
N ALA A 143 6.06 6.24 4.13
CA ALA A 143 7.44 5.79 4.38
C ALA A 143 7.96 4.62 3.52
N ARG A 144 7.18 4.17 2.53
CA ARG A 144 7.61 3.15 1.57
C ARG A 144 8.50 3.77 0.50
N PRO A 145 9.69 3.19 0.22
CA PRO A 145 10.54 3.61 -0.88
C PRO A 145 9.84 3.39 -2.22
N VAL A 146 10.20 4.19 -3.22
CA VAL A 146 9.68 4.04 -4.59
C VAL A 146 10.87 4.00 -5.52
N PRO A 147 11.10 2.90 -6.25
CA PRO A 147 12.23 2.82 -7.15
C PRO A 147 12.08 3.84 -8.28
N PRO A 148 13.19 4.31 -8.88
CA PRO A 148 13.14 5.08 -10.12
C PRO A 148 12.56 4.20 -11.22
N VAL A 149 11.63 4.77 -11.99
CA VAL A 149 10.89 4.06 -13.05
C VAL A 149 11.17 4.72 -14.38
N SER A 150 11.61 3.92 -15.34
CA SER A 150 11.99 4.35 -16.67
C SER A 150 10.77 4.55 -17.58
N LEU A 151 10.93 5.44 -18.56
CA LEU A 151 10.11 5.51 -19.76
C LEU A 151 11.01 5.03 -20.90
N HIS A 152 10.90 3.75 -21.26
CA HIS A 152 11.79 3.14 -22.24
C HIS A 152 11.72 3.87 -23.60
N THR A 153 12.87 4.13 -24.21
CA THR A 153 12.96 4.93 -25.43
C THR A 153 12.24 4.27 -26.61
N GLN A 154 11.35 5.01 -27.27
CA GLN A 154 10.67 4.60 -28.50
C GLN A 154 10.96 5.53 -29.69
N PRO A 155 10.86 5.02 -30.94
CA PRO A 155 10.85 5.88 -32.13
C PRO A 155 9.74 6.94 -32.06
N ALA A 156 10.06 8.19 -32.38
CA ALA A 156 9.13 9.32 -32.26
C ALA A 156 7.82 9.11 -33.05
N ASP A 157 7.91 8.54 -34.26
CA ASP A 157 6.74 8.28 -35.10
C ASP A 157 5.81 7.23 -34.49
N GLN A 158 6.38 6.17 -33.89
CA GLN A 158 5.63 5.14 -33.19
C GLN A 158 4.93 5.72 -31.96
N LEU A 159 5.64 6.52 -31.17
CA LEU A 159 5.07 7.15 -29.98
C LEU A 159 3.98 8.16 -30.33
N ALA A 160 4.14 8.93 -31.40
CA ALA A 160 3.10 9.83 -31.91
C ALA A 160 1.83 9.06 -32.34
N TYR A 161 2.01 7.92 -33.02
CA TYR A 161 0.92 7.04 -33.41
C TYR A 161 0.17 6.47 -32.20
N LEU A 162 0.91 5.93 -31.21
CA LEU A 162 0.33 5.36 -29.98
C LEU A 162 -0.41 6.42 -29.17
N ARG A 163 0.15 7.63 -29.08
CA ARG A 163 -0.51 8.75 -28.40
C ARG A 163 -1.82 9.15 -29.07
N ALA A 164 -1.86 9.23 -30.41
CA ALA A 164 -3.09 9.54 -31.12
C ALA A 164 -4.18 8.48 -30.89
N ARG A 165 -3.80 7.19 -30.83
CA ARG A 165 -4.71 6.09 -30.48
C ARG A 165 -5.23 6.22 -29.05
N TYR A 166 -4.33 6.49 -28.10
CA TYR A 166 -4.66 6.69 -26.70
C TYR A 166 -5.66 7.86 -26.51
N GLU A 167 -5.36 9.03 -27.08
CA GLU A 167 -6.19 10.23 -26.95
C GLU A 167 -7.59 10.02 -27.55
N ARG A 168 -7.70 9.27 -28.67
CA ARG A 168 -8.98 8.90 -29.28
C ARG A 168 -9.81 7.99 -28.36
N ALA A 169 -9.18 7.03 -27.71
CA ALA A 169 -9.84 6.10 -26.79
C ALA A 169 -10.13 6.70 -25.41
N LEU A 170 -9.38 7.72 -24.99
CA LEU A 170 -9.53 8.34 -23.68
C LEU A 170 -10.89 9.04 -23.50
N LEU A 171 -11.38 9.73 -24.53
CA LEU A 171 -12.57 10.57 -24.40
C LEU A 171 -13.86 9.79 -24.05
N PRO A 172 -14.17 8.64 -24.69
CA PRO A 172 -15.26 7.77 -24.26
C PRO A 172 -15.16 7.34 -22.80
N VAL A 173 -13.97 6.96 -22.35
CA VAL A 173 -13.73 6.50 -20.97
C VAL A 173 -13.97 7.63 -19.96
N LEU A 174 -13.48 8.85 -20.24
CA LEU A 174 -13.68 10.00 -19.34
C LEU A 174 -15.13 10.49 -19.28
N ARG A 175 -15.89 10.31 -20.37
CA ARG A 175 -17.30 10.69 -20.46
C ARG A 175 -18.25 9.63 -19.91
N SER A 176 -17.77 8.41 -19.68
CA SER A 176 -18.59 7.34 -19.12
C SER A 176 -19.15 7.75 -17.75
N GLN A 177 -20.45 7.55 -17.57
CA GLN A 177 -21.12 7.73 -16.29
C GLN A 177 -21.35 6.37 -15.65
N ALA A 178 -21.13 6.28 -14.34
CA ALA A 178 -21.45 5.09 -13.58
C ALA A 178 -22.96 4.83 -13.66
N ASN A 179 -23.35 3.63 -14.13
CA ASN A 179 -24.70 3.06 -14.00
C ASN A 179 -25.87 3.75 -14.73
N THR A 180 -25.63 4.72 -15.62
CA THR A 180 -26.69 5.43 -16.36
C THR A 180 -26.58 5.34 -17.89
N GLY A 181 -25.59 4.61 -18.41
CA GLY A 181 -25.32 4.49 -19.85
C GLY A 181 -26.25 3.50 -20.56
N SER A 182 -26.60 3.80 -21.82
CA SER A 182 -27.24 2.82 -22.70
C SER A 182 -26.28 1.65 -23.03
N ALA A 183 -26.82 0.50 -23.44
CA ALA A 183 -26.01 -0.67 -23.84
C ALA A 183 -24.99 -0.33 -24.95
N ALA A 184 -25.36 0.56 -25.88
CA ALA A 184 -24.45 1.04 -26.93
C ALA A 184 -23.31 1.90 -26.35
N ALA A 185 -23.60 2.77 -25.38
CA ALA A 185 -22.57 3.59 -24.73
C ALA A 185 -21.58 2.73 -23.92
N LEU A 186 -22.08 1.68 -23.27
CA LEU A 186 -21.24 0.69 -22.56
C LEU A 186 -20.33 -0.06 -23.54
N ALA A 187 -20.86 -0.52 -24.68
CA ALA A 187 -20.06 -1.20 -25.70
C ALA A 187 -18.93 -0.31 -26.26
N VAL A 188 -19.23 0.97 -26.54
CA VAL A 188 -18.21 1.94 -26.97
C VAL A 188 -17.15 2.18 -25.90
N THR A 189 -17.56 2.24 -24.63
CA THR A 189 -16.63 2.43 -23.51
C THR A 189 -15.72 1.22 -23.32
N ASN A 190 -16.26 0.00 -23.42
CA ASN A 190 -15.46 -1.22 -23.33
C ASN A 190 -14.47 -1.34 -24.48
N ALA A 191 -14.89 -1.06 -25.73
CA ALA A 191 -13.97 -1.04 -26.87
C ALA A 191 -12.87 0.02 -26.72
N ALA A 192 -13.19 1.17 -26.12
CA ALA A 192 -12.19 2.19 -25.81
C ALA A 192 -11.20 1.72 -24.74
N LEU A 193 -11.67 1.04 -23.68
CA LEU A 193 -10.78 0.43 -22.68
C LEU A 193 -9.89 -0.65 -23.30
N ASP A 194 -10.41 -1.48 -24.21
CA ASP A 194 -9.63 -2.49 -24.93
C ASP A 194 -8.50 -1.84 -25.75
N GLU A 195 -8.79 -0.72 -26.40
CA GLU A 195 -7.79 0.06 -27.13
C GLU A 195 -6.73 0.68 -26.20
N LEU A 196 -7.12 1.17 -25.02
CA LEU A 196 -6.17 1.68 -24.02
C LEU A 196 -5.23 0.56 -23.50
N ASP A 197 -5.76 -0.63 -23.22
CA ASP A 197 -4.97 -1.77 -22.79
C ASP A 197 -3.99 -2.24 -23.88
N ALA A 198 -4.43 -2.23 -25.14
CA ALA A 198 -3.57 -2.53 -26.28
C ALA A 198 -2.41 -1.53 -26.38
N VAL A 199 -2.70 -0.24 -26.25
CA VAL A 199 -1.68 0.82 -26.25
C VAL A 199 -0.70 0.64 -25.09
N PHE A 200 -1.17 0.34 -23.86
CA PHE A 200 -0.26 0.03 -22.75
C PHE A 200 0.60 -1.22 -23.01
N GLY A 201 0.05 -2.21 -23.70
CA GLY A 201 0.81 -3.39 -24.13
C GLY A 201 1.93 -3.06 -25.11
N GLU A 202 1.66 -2.19 -26.09
CA GLU A 202 2.64 -1.73 -27.09
C GLU A 202 3.66 -0.72 -26.52
N LEU A 203 3.29 -0.01 -25.46
CA LEU A 203 4.18 0.86 -24.70
C LEU A 203 4.98 0.12 -23.64
N ALA A 204 4.67 -1.12 -23.27
CA ALA A 204 5.40 -1.80 -22.21
C ALA A 204 6.79 -2.24 -22.68
N GLY A 205 7.83 -1.72 -22.02
CA GLY A 205 9.21 -2.12 -22.24
C GLY A 205 9.56 -3.46 -21.57
N PRO A 206 10.76 -4.02 -21.84
CA PRO A 206 11.23 -5.25 -21.20
C PRO A 206 11.73 -5.05 -19.75
N ASP A 207 12.06 -3.81 -19.36
CA ASP A 207 12.54 -3.48 -18.01
C ASP A 207 11.45 -3.72 -16.95
N PRO A 208 11.71 -4.48 -15.86
CA PRO A 208 10.82 -4.60 -14.70
C PRO A 208 10.35 -3.26 -14.13
N TYR A 209 11.20 -2.23 -14.20
CA TYR A 209 10.90 -0.88 -13.71
C TYR A 209 10.52 0.09 -14.84
N ASP A 210 9.80 -0.38 -15.86
CA ASP A 210 9.16 0.47 -16.89
C ASP A 210 7.77 0.94 -16.43
N PHE A 211 7.47 2.23 -16.61
CA PHE A 211 6.21 2.82 -16.16
C PHE A 211 4.99 2.20 -16.86
N TRP A 212 5.12 1.86 -18.14
CA TRP A 212 4.00 1.34 -18.92
C TRP A 212 3.64 -0.10 -18.51
N ARG A 213 4.59 -0.90 -18.02
CA ARG A 213 4.29 -2.17 -17.34
C ARG A 213 3.44 -1.97 -16.09
N LEU A 214 3.80 -0.99 -15.24
CA LEU A 214 3.03 -0.65 -14.04
C LEU A 214 1.63 -0.12 -14.41
N ALA A 215 1.53 0.76 -15.41
CA ALA A 215 0.26 1.30 -15.89
C ALA A 215 -0.64 0.20 -16.47
N LYS A 216 -0.07 -0.75 -17.24
CA LYS A 216 -0.77 -1.92 -17.77
C LYS A 216 -1.34 -2.79 -16.64
N ALA A 217 -0.54 -3.10 -15.62
CA ALA A 217 -0.99 -3.87 -14.47
C ALA A 217 -2.13 -3.17 -13.72
N CYS A 218 -2.00 -1.85 -13.52
CA CYS A 218 -3.04 -1.03 -12.88
C CYS A 218 -4.34 -0.99 -13.70
N ALA A 219 -4.26 -0.77 -15.02
CA ALA A 219 -5.42 -0.76 -15.90
C ALA A 219 -6.15 -2.12 -15.90
N LYS A 220 -5.41 -3.24 -16.00
CA LYS A 220 -5.95 -4.59 -15.89
C LYS A 220 -6.67 -4.80 -14.56
N ALA A 221 -6.06 -4.42 -13.44
CA ALA A 221 -6.66 -4.54 -12.11
C ALA A 221 -7.96 -3.73 -12.00
N LEU A 222 -7.97 -2.47 -12.46
CA LEU A 222 -9.18 -1.62 -12.48
C LEU A 222 -10.30 -2.21 -13.34
N ARG A 223 -9.97 -2.90 -14.43
CA ARG A 223 -10.95 -3.57 -15.28
C ARG A 223 -11.56 -4.78 -14.59
N VAL A 224 -10.74 -5.63 -13.99
CA VAL A 224 -11.19 -6.84 -13.29
C VAL A 224 -12.08 -6.47 -12.10
N SER A 225 -11.73 -5.42 -11.34
CA SER A 225 -12.57 -4.95 -10.23
C SER A 225 -13.82 -4.15 -10.66
N GLY A 226 -14.01 -3.89 -11.97
CA GLY A 226 -15.14 -3.10 -12.48
C GLY A 226 -15.04 -1.60 -12.20
N ARG A 227 -13.86 -1.12 -11.79
CA ARG A 227 -13.59 0.26 -11.36
C ARG A 227 -12.96 1.13 -12.44
N ALA A 228 -12.73 0.57 -13.63
CA ALA A 228 -12.13 1.26 -14.77
C ALA A 228 -12.92 2.48 -15.24
N THR A 229 -14.21 2.60 -14.90
CA THR A 229 -15.08 3.70 -15.31
C THR A 229 -15.85 4.27 -14.11
N GLY A 230 -16.30 5.52 -14.22
CA GLY A 230 -17.11 6.19 -13.20
C GLY A 230 -16.35 6.71 -11.97
N GLU A 231 -15.27 6.05 -11.54
CA GLU A 231 -14.47 6.51 -10.39
C GLU A 231 -13.58 7.70 -10.72
N THR A 232 -13.44 8.63 -9.77
CA THR A 232 -12.59 9.81 -9.91
C THR A 232 -11.12 9.42 -10.02
N ASP A 233 -10.66 8.42 -9.26
CA ASP A 233 -9.26 8.00 -9.27
C ASP A 233 -8.89 7.25 -10.56
N ALA A 234 -9.78 6.42 -11.10
CA ALA A 234 -9.58 5.79 -12.40
C ALA A 234 -9.50 6.82 -13.55
N ARG A 235 -10.41 7.82 -13.56
CA ARG A 235 -10.35 8.92 -14.54
C ARG A 235 -9.07 9.74 -14.40
N ARG A 236 -8.64 10.04 -13.16
CA ARG A 236 -7.38 10.73 -12.88
C ARG A 236 -6.18 9.92 -13.36
N PHE A 237 -6.19 8.61 -13.16
CA PHE A 237 -5.15 7.70 -13.64
C PHE A 237 -5.01 7.77 -15.17
N TYR A 238 -6.09 7.55 -15.93
CA TYR A 238 -6.03 7.61 -17.40
C TYR A 238 -5.65 9.01 -17.91
N ALA A 239 -6.10 10.08 -17.27
CA ALA A 239 -5.69 11.45 -17.62
C ALA A 239 -4.20 11.68 -17.34
N ARG A 240 -3.67 11.19 -16.21
CA ARG A 240 -2.24 11.28 -15.87
C ARG A 240 -1.36 10.45 -16.81
N CYS A 241 -1.82 9.28 -17.26
CA CYS A 241 -1.14 8.50 -18.30
C CYS A 241 -1.05 9.26 -19.63
N ASN A 242 -2.05 10.07 -19.98
CA ASN A 242 -1.95 10.95 -21.16
C ASN A 242 -0.85 12.01 -21.02
N LEU A 243 -0.70 12.58 -19.82
CA LEU A 243 0.39 13.52 -19.52
C LEU A 243 1.75 12.81 -19.57
N ALA A 244 1.84 11.59 -19.04
CA ALA A 244 3.04 10.77 -19.10
C ALA A 244 3.44 10.44 -20.55
N LEU A 245 2.47 10.21 -21.45
CA LEU A 245 2.72 10.05 -22.88
C LEU A 245 3.30 11.33 -23.51
N ALA A 246 2.82 12.49 -23.11
CA ALA A 246 3.36 13.77 -23.56
C ALA A 246 4.79 14.02 -23.02
N ASP A 247 5.07 13.61 -21.78
CA ASP A 247 6.41 13.67 -21.18
C ASP A 247 7.36 12.71 -21.91
N HIS A 248 6.91 11.49 -22.17
CA HIS A 248 7.67 10.49 -22.92
C HIS A 248 7.98 10.98 -24.34
N ALA A 249 7.02 11.61 -25.02
CA ALA A 249 7.23 12.20 -26.35
C ALA A 249 8.21 13.38 -26.35
N ARG A 250 8.42 14.02 -25.20
CA ARG A 250 9.43 15.06 -25.01
C ARG A 250 10.81 14.51 -24.66
N GLY A 251 10.98 13.18 -24.62
CA GLY A 251 12.24 12.54 -24.28
C GLY A 251 12.54 12.52 -22.78
N ILE A 252 11.52 12.64 -21.92
CA ILE A 252 11.69 12.41 -20.48
C ILE A 252 11.91 10.92 -20.24
N GLU A 253 13.04 10.57 -19.63
CA GLU A 253 13.45 9.18 -19.45
C GLU A 253 12.98 8.55 -18.13
N LEU A 254 12.64 9.37 -17.13
CA LEU A 254 12.13 8.92 -15.83
C LEU A 254 10.71 9.42 -15.61
N ALA A 255 9.82 8.50 -15.25
CA ALA A 255 8.46 8.86 -14.87
C ALA A 255 8.47 9.70 -13.56
N PRO A 256 7.63 10.74 -13.44
CA PRO A 256 7.53 11.52 -12.22
C PRO A 256 7.19 10.63 -11.01
N ARG A 257 7.93 10.77 -9.91
CA ARG A 257 7.74 9.96 -8.69
C ARG A 257 6.29 9.99 -8.19
N SER A 258 5.63 11.16 -8.23
CA SER A 258 4.24 11.30 -7.81
C SER A 258 3.27 10.48 -8.67
N LEU A 259 3.55 10.38 -9.97
CA LEU A 259 2.78 9.54 -10.89
C LEU A 259 2.94 8.05 -10.55
N VAL A 260 4.19 7.59 -10.40
CA VAL A 260 4.50 6.21 -10.04
C VAL A 260 3.80 5.84 -8.72
N ARG A 261 3.93 6.69 -7.70
CA ARG A 261 3.29 6.49 -6.40
C ARG A 261 1.77 6.38 -6.49
N ALA A 262 1.13 7.27 -7.25
CA ALA A 262 -0.31 7.25 -7.43
C ALA A 262 -0.79 5.97 -8.11
N THR A 263 -0.12 5.56 -9.20
CA THR A 263 -0.47 4.33 -9.94
C THR A 263 -0.23 3.10 -9.09
N LEU A 264 0.88 3.06 -8.34
CA LEU A 264 1.22 1.95 -7.46
C LEU A 264 0.22 1.81 -6.31
N ALA A 265 -0.15 2.92 -5.67
CA ALA A 265 -1.15 2.93 -4.61
C ALA A 265 -2.51 2.44 -5.13
N LEU A 266 -2.90 2.87 -6.33
CA LEU A 266 -4.15 2.46 -6.97
C LEU A 266 -4.17 0.96 -7.29
N LEU A 267 -3.05 0.42 -7.81
CA LEU A 267 -2.89 -1.02 -8.05
C LEU A 267 -2.94 -1.81 -6.74
N TRP A 268 -2.16 -1.42 -5.74
CA TRP A 268 -2.02 -2.17 -4.49
C TRP A 268 -3.29 -2.18 -3.66
N ARG A 269 -4.09 -1.12 -3.70
CA ARG A 269 -5.29 -0.94 -2.87
C ARG A 269 -6.17 -2.18 -2.80
N ASP A 270 -6.58 -2.72 -3.96
CA ASP A 270 -7.55 -3.81 -4.01
C ASP A 270 -6.90 -5.11 -3.54
N TYR A 271 -5.65 -5.38 -3.94
CA TYR A 271 -4.89 -6.55 -3.49
C TYR A 271 -4.53 -6.54 -2.01
N ALA A 272 -4.27 -5.35 -1.44
CA ALA A 272 -3.95 -5.19 -0.03
C ALA A 272 -5.16 -5.47 0.87
N LEU A 273 -6.35 -5.09 0.40
CA LEU A 273 -7.60 -5.33 1.11
C LEU A 273 -8.08 -6.75 0.88
N PHE A 274 -8.23 -7.16 -0.38
CA PHE A 274 -8.97 -8.36 -0.79
C PHE A 274 -8.10 -9.61 -1.00
N GLY A 275 -6.79 -9.45 -0.94
CA GLY A 275 -5.85 -10.48 -1.35
C GLY A 275 -5.80 -10.66 -2.87
N ALA A 276 -4.94 -11.57 -3.31
CA ALA A 276 -4.79 -11.98 -4.71
C ALA A 276 -5.28 -13.42 -4.93
N ALA A 277 -5.88 -13.66 -6.08
CA ALA A 277 -6.18 -15.01 -6.57
C ALA A 277 -5.04 -15.53 -7.48
N ALA A 278 -5.09 -16.80 -7.87
CA ALA A 278 -4.03 -17.41 -8.69
C ALA A 278 -3.87 -16.71 -10.06
N GLU A 279 -4.97 -16.23 -10.63
CA GLU A 279 -5.02 -15.46 -11.87
C GLU A 279 -4.37 -14.07 -11.78
N ASP A 280 -4.11 -13.56 -10.58
CA ASP A 280 -3.48 -12.27 -10.33
C ASP A 280 -1.96 -12.34 -10.24
N ALA A 281 -1.35 -13.50 -10.50
CA ALA A 281 0.08 -13.73 -10.30
C ALA A 281 0.97 -12.69 -11.01
N ASP A 282 0.61 -12.27 -12.22
CA ASP A 282 1.36 -11.26 -12.95
C ASP A 282 1.34 -9.88 -12.23
N GLN A 283 0.20 -9.49 -11.66
CA GLN A 283 0.05 -8.24 -10.93
C GLN A 283 0.74 -8.30 -9.56
N VAL A 284 0.70 -9.46 -8.90
CA VAL A 284 1.43 -9.69 -7.65
C VAL A 284 2.93 -9.62 -7.90
N GLU A 285 3.45 -10.18 -8.98
CA GLU A 285 4.87 -10.06 -9.32
C GLU A 285 5.28 -8.60 -9.57
N VAL A 286 4.45 -7.80 -10.24
CA VAL A 286 4.68 -6.36 -10.33
C VAL A 286 4.68 -5.71 -8.95
N LEU A 287 3.72 -6.01 -8.07
CA LEU A 287 3.69 -5.44 -6.72
C LEU A 287 4.92 -5.82 -5.88
N HIS A 288 5.37 -7.07 -5.99
CA HIS A 288 6.62 -7.52 -5.38
C HIS A 288 7.81 -6.73 -5.92
N ASP A 289 7.93 -6.50 -7.23
CA ASP A 289 9.00 -5.67 -7.80
C ASP A 289 9.06 -4.27 -7.18
N TYR A 290 7.93 -3.73 -6.70
CA TYR A 290 7.81 -2.43 -6.02
C TYR A 290 7.85 -2.51 -4.48
N GLY A 291 8.13 -3.67 -3.88
CA GLY A 291 8.24 -3.81 -2.44
C GLY A 291 6.89 -3.87 -1.71
N LEU A 292 5.82 -4.29 -2.38
CA LEU A 292 4.48 -4.35 -1.80
C LEU A 292 4.02 -5.80 -1.65
N THR A 293 3.83 -6.21 -0.40
CA THR A 293 3.31 -7.55 -0.08
C THR A 293 1.81 -7.63 -0.29
N VAL A 294 1.37 -8.78 -0.76
CA VAL A 294 -0.04 -9.16 -0.96
C VAL A 294 -0.29 -10.50 -0.29
N ASP A 295 -1.52 -10.72 0.20
CA ASP A 295 -1.92 -12.00 0.77
C ASP A 295 -2.59 -12.81 -0.34
N TRP A 296 -2.26 -14.08 -0.46
CA TRP A 296 -2.91 -14.97 -1.41
C TRP A 296 -4.18 -15.55 -0.78
N HIS A 297 -5.34 -15.31 -1.40
CA HIS A 297 -6.61 -15.89 -0.96
C HIS A 297 -6.96 -17.11 -1.81
N VAL A 298 -7.47 -18.17 -1.16
CA VAL A 298 -7.85 -19.42 -1.82
C VAL A 298 -9.24 -19.35 -2.47
N ALA A 299 -10.07 -18.32 -2.21
CA ALA A 299 -11.34 -18.11 -2.92
C ALA A 299 -11.88 -16.68 -2.76
N GLY A 300 -11.69 -15.82 -3.78
CA GLY A 300 -12.14 -14.42 -3.80
C GLY A 300 -13.61 -14.23 -4.19
N THR A 301 -14.57 -14.69 -3.37
CA THR A 301 -15.99 -14.35 -3.54
C THR A 301 -16.55 -13.79 -2.23
N GLN A 302 -17.51 -12.87 -2.31
CA GLN A 302 -18.18 -12.33 -1.12
C GLN A 302 -18.84 -13.43 -0.26
N ALA A 303 -19.30 -14.51 -0.88
CA ALA A 303 -19.86 -15.66 -0.19
C ALA A 303 -18.81 -16.46 0.60
N SER A 304 -17.60 -16.61 0.06
CA SER A 304 -16.48 -17.23 0.78
C SER A 304 -15.96 -16.33 1.89
N GLU A 305 -15.93 -15.01 1.70
CA GLU A 305 -15.61 -14.03 2.76
C GLU A 305 -16.61 -14.10 3.92
N MET A 306 -17.93 -14.10 3.67
CA MET A 306 -18.92 -14.22 4.74
C MET A 306 -18.82 -15.55 5.51
N LEU A 307 -18.52 -16.65 4.82
CA LEU A 307 -18.30 -17.96 5.46
C LEU A 307 -17.00 -17.97 6.28
N TRP A 308 -15.96 -17.29 5.81
CA TRP A 308 -14.69 -17.13 6.51
C TRP A 308 -14.82 -16.20 7.73
N GLU A 309 -15.49 -15.06 7.62
CA GLU A 309 -15.80 -14.17 8.75
C GLU A 309 -16.63 -14.91 9.81
N ALA A 310 -17.65 -15.66 9.41
CA ALA A 310 -18.43 -16.50 10.33
C ALA A 310 -17.54 -17.55 11.04
N GLY A 311 -16.65 -18.22 10.31
CA GLY A 311 -15.67 -19.15 10.87
C GLY A 311 -14.66 -18.46 11.79
N ALA A 312 -14.20 -17.25 11.47
CA ALA A 312 -13.26 -16.48 12.26
C ALA A 312 -13.90 -15.91 13.54
N VAL A 313 -15.14 -15.43 13.49
CA VAL A 313 -15.94 -15.04 14.67
C VAL A 313 -16.15 -16.25 15.58
N GLN A 314 -16.46 -17.41 15.00
CA GLN A 314 -16.59 -18.66 15.76
C GLN A 314 -15.24 -19.09 16.38
N ALA A 315 -14.13 -18.99 15.64
CA ALA A 315 -12.79 -19.25 16.16
C ALA A 315 -12.37 -18.25 17.26
N GLN A 316 -12.80 -16.99 17.18
CA GLN A 316 -12.59 -15.99 18.24
C GLN A 316 -13.42 -16.29 19.48
N ALA A 317 -14.67 -16.70 19.33
CA ALA A 317 -15.52 -17.10 20.45
C ALA A 317 -14.96 -18.36 21.14
N ILE A 318 -14.42 -19.30 20.36
CA ILE A 318 -13.74 -20.50 20.87
C ILE A 318 -12.39 -20.12 21.55
N SER A 319 -11.65 -19.17 20.99
CA SER A 319 -10.40 -18.65 21.58
C SER A 319 -10.62 -17.69 22.75
N ALA A 320 -11.81 -17.10 22.89
CA ALA A 320 -12.18 -16.32 24.07
C ALA A 320 -12.60 -17.24 25.24
N SER A 321 -13.14 -18.43 24.93
CA SER A 321 -13.48 -19.45 25.95
C SER A 321 -12.28 -20.29 26.40
N ARG A 322 -11.25 -20.45 25.57
CA ARG A 322 -9.91 -20.91 25.98
C ARG A 322 -9.04 -19.70 26.24
N SER A 323 -8.84 -19.27 27.50
CA SER A 323 -7.93 -18.16 27.88
C SER A 323 -6.75 -18.00 26.90
N ALA A 324 -6.92 -17.13 25.90
CA ALA A 324 -5.91 -16.94 24.87
C ALA A 324 -4.79 -16.16 25.51
N LEU A 325 -3.66 -16.84 25.76
CA LEU A 325 -2.46 -16.19 26.27
C LEU A 325 -2.04 -15.14 25.23
N THR A 326 -2.18 -13.87 25.58
CA THR A 326 -1.63 -12.75 24.82
C THR A 326 -0.24 -12.43 25.34
N ARG A 327 0.65 -12.02 24.44
CA ARG A 327 2.02 -11.56 24.77
C ARG A 327 2.15 -10.09 24.45
N GLU A 328 2.71 -9.32 25.38
CA GLU A 328 3.01 -7.91 25.18
C GLU A 328 4.40 -7.75 24.56
N LEU A 329 4.48 -6.96 23.49
CA LEU A 329 5.69 -6.59 22.74
C LEU A 329 5.79 -5.06 22.73
N GLY A 330 6.00 -4.47 23.90
CA GLY A 330 5.90 -3.03 24.08
C GLY A 330 4.45 -2.55 24.01
N VAL A 331 4.11 -1.74 23.01
CA VAL A 331 2.73 -1.21 22.82
C VAL A 331 1.79 -2.17 22.10
N LEU A 332 2.32 -3.27 21.56
CA LEU A 332 1.58 -4.26 20.78
C LEU A 332 1.26 -5.49 21.64
N ALA A 333 0.01 -5.92 21.64
CA ALA A 333 -0.43 -7.17 22.25
C ALA A 333 -0.77 -8.20 21.16
N VAL A 334 -0.10 -9.34 21.16
CA VAL A 334 -0.23 -10.37 20.10
C VAL A 334 -0.71 -11.70 20.67
N ASN A 335 -1.30 -12.54 19.82
CA ASN A 335 -1.60 -13.93 20.17
C ASN A 335 -0.29 -14.74 20.27
N VAL A 336 -0.13 -15.54 21.34
CA VAL A 336 1.10 -16.33 21.56
C VAL A 336 1.37 -17.32 20.41
N ASN A 337 0.35 -18.00 19.87
CA ASN A 337 0.58 -18.97 18.79
C ASN A 337 1.03 -18.29 17.50
N ALA A 338 0.35 -17.21 17.11
CA ALA A 338 0.74 -16.41 15.95
C ALA A 338 2.15 -15.81 16.10
N TYR A 339 2.53 -15.47 17.33
CA TYR A 339 3.87 -15.00 17.64
C TYR A 339 4.93 -16.10 17.46
N GLU A 340 4.70 -17.33 17.93
CA GLU A 340 5.64 -18.44 17.74
C GLU A 340 5.77 -18.83 16.25
N ASP A 341 4.66 -18.88 15.51
CA ASP A 341 4.66 -19.14 14.06
C ASP A 341 5.46 -18.05 13.30
N PHE A 342 5.31 -16.80 13.73
CA PHE A 342 6.09 -15.67 13.22
C PHE A 342 7.58 -15.84 13.52
N LEU A 343 7.97 -16.24 14.74
CA LEU A 343 9.39 -16.43 15.09
C LEU A 343 10.04 -17.50 14.22
N GLN A 344 9.36 -18.61 13.95
CA GLN A 344 9.86 -19.67 13.06
C GLN A 344 10.07 -19.14 11.63
N THR A 345 9.08 -18.40 11.11
CA THR A 345 9.17 -17.77 9.78
C THR A 345 10.30 -16.75 9.73
N ALA A 346 10.44 -15.94 10.77
CA ALA A 346 11.44 -14.89 10.86
C ALA A 346 12.87 -15.43 10.95
N ASP A 347 13.10 -16.51 11.71
CA ASP A 347 14.39 -17.16 11.83
C ASP A 347 14.87 -17.77 10.49
N ALA A 348 13.97 -18.44 9.77
CA ALA A 348 14.26 -18.96 8.44
C ALA A 348 14.56 -17.85 7.44
N SER A 349 13.74 -16.80 7.40
CA SER A 349 13.94 -15.66 6.50
C SER A 349 15.22 -14.88 6.79
N ILE A 350 15.56 -14.63 8.06
CA ILE A 350 16.75 -13.85 8.41
C ILE A 350 18.04 -14.62 8.16
N SER A 351 18.02 -15.94 8.34
CA SER A 351 19.13 -16.82 7.99
C SER A 351 19.44 -16.75 6.49
N ALA A 352 18.41 -16.89 5.65
CA ALA A 352 18.54 -16.76 4.20
C ALA A 352 19.04 -15.36 3.79
N LEU A 353 18.46 -14.29 4.35
CA LEU A 353 18.87 -12.91 4.05
C LEU A 353 20.34 -12.64 4.40
N THR A 354 20.80 -13.17 5.54
CA THR A 354 22.19 -12.99 5.99
C THR A 354 23.17 -13.76 5.11
N GLU A 355 22.80 -14.98 4.69
CA GLU A 355 23.60 -15.79 3.77
C GLU A 355 23.74 -15.09 2.40
N HIS A 356 22.64 -14.62 1.83
CA HIS A 356 22.65 -13.91 0.55
C HIS A 356 23.38 -12.56 0.64
N ALA A 357 23.27 -11.82 1.75
CA ALA A 357 24.01 -10.58 1.95
C ALA A 357 25.53 -10.80 1.89
N ARG A 358 26.04 -11.85 2.57
CA ARG A 358 27.47 -12.21 2.53
C ARG A 358 27.92 -12.66 1.14
N ALA A 359 27.06 -13.37 0.41
CA ALA A 359 27.36 -13.77 -0.97
C ALA A 359 27.41 -12.57 -1.93
N ALA A 360 26.56 -11.56 -1.71
CA ALA A 360 26.46 -10.36 -2.55
C ALA A 360 27.68 -9.44 -2.50
N ASP A 361 28.53 -9.56 -1.47
CA ASP A 361 29.84 -8.89 -1.39
C ASP A 361 30.89 -9.48 -2.36
N GLN A 362 30.57 -10.58 -3.04
CA GLN A 362 31.38 -11.16 -4.10
C GLN A 362 30.70 -10.92 -5.47
N PRO A 363 30.84 -9.71 -6.06
CA PRO A 363 30.10 -9.32 -7.27
C PRO A 363 30.38 -10.21 -8.49
N GLU A 364 31.56 -10.83 -8.57
CA GLU A 364 31.92 -11.78 -9.65
C GLU A 364 31.14 -13.11 -9.59
N LYS A 365 30.49 -13.41 -8.45
CA LYS A 365 29.71 -14.62 -8.23
C LYS A 365 28.22 -14.34 -7.93
N ALA A 366 27.80 -13.09 -7.99
CA ALA A 366 26.45 -12.70 -7.61
C ALA A 366 25.43 -13.28 -8.61
N ASP A 367 24.74 -14.36 -8.21
CA ASP A 367 23.69 -14.99 -9.00
C ASP A 367 22.38 -14.18 -8.86
N PRO A 368 21.79 -13.71 -9.97
CA PRO A 368 20.50 -13.02 -9.92
C PRO A 368 19.36 -13.84 -9.31
N SER A 369 19.41 -15.17 -9.44
CA SER A 369 18.41 -16.08 -8.87
C SER A 369 18.48 -16.12 -7.34
N GLU A 370 19.68 -16.07 -6.76
CA GLU A 370 19.89 -15.95 -5.31
C GLU A 370 19.37 -14.61 -4.78
N ALA A 371 19.57 -13.52 -5.55
CA ALA A 371 19.01 -12.22 -5.19
C ALA A 371 17.47 -12.21 -5.22
N LEU A 372 16.82 -12.94 -6.13
CA LEU A 372 15.37 -13.12 -6.10
C LEU A 372 14.92 -13.91 -4.86
N GLN A 373 15.62 -14.99 -4.52
CA GLN A 373 15.33 -15.78 -3.31
C GLN A 373 15.48 -14.96 -2.03
N ALA A 374 16.49 -14.08 -1.96
CA ALA A 374 16.64 -13.13 -0.87
C ALA A 374 15.45 -12.15 -0.80
N GLY A 375 14.99 -11.65 -1.96
CA GLY A 375 13.77 -10.87 -2.07
C GLY A 375 12.56 -11.61 -1.51
N ASP A 376 12.33 -12.85 -1.93
CA ASP A 376 11.21 -13.69 -1.47
C ASP A 376 11.28 -14.03 0.02
N ALA A 377 12.49 -14.20 0.58
CA ALA A 377 12.68 -14.33 2.02
C ALA A 377 12.28 -13.06 2.79
N ALA A 378 12.64 -11.87 2.26
CA ALA A 378 12.21 -10.59 2.83
C ALA A 378 10.70 -10.40 2.73
N TYR A 379 10.06 -10.74 1.60
CA TYR A 379 8.59 -10.63 1.45
C TYR A 379 7.83 -11.55 2.39
N ARG A 380 8.29 -12.79 2.58
CA ARG A 380 7.68 -13.70 3.56
C ARG A 380 7.74 -13.13 4.98
N LEU A 381 8.88 -12.57 5.36
CA LEU A 381 9.04 -11.89 6.65
C LEU A 381 8.16 -10.63 6.76
N GLY A 382 8.11 -9.81 5.71
CA GLY A 382 7.30 -8.60 5.67
C GLY A 382 5.80 -8.89 5.79
N SER A 383 5.33 -9.90 5.05
CA SER A 383 3.94 -10.38 5.12
C SER A 383 3.59 -10.92 6.50
N ALA A 384 4.44 -11.78 7.07
CA ALA A 384 4.23 -12.32 8.42
C ALA A 384 4.25 -11.23 9.51
N ALA A 385 5.17 -10.26 9.40
CA ALA A 385 5.22 -9.11 10.29
C ALA A 385 3.98 -8.21 10.17
N CYS A 386 3.48 -8.00 8.94
CA CYS A 386 2.28 -7.24 8.67
C CYS A 386 1.05 -7.94 9.26
N ALA A 387 0.93 -9.25 9.07
CA ALA A 387 -0.13 -10.07 9.65
C ALA A 387 -0.10 -10.08 11.19
N LEU A 388 1.07 -10.02 11.81
CA LEU A 388 1.23 -9.94 13.27
C LEU A 388 1.05 -8.50 13.82
N GLY A 389 1.09 -7.46 12.98
CA GLY A 389 0.99 -6.06 13.41
C GLY A 389 2.32 -5.37 13.73
N LEU A 390 3.47 -5.95 13.36
CA LEU A 390 4.80 -5.37 13.55
C LEU A 390 5.16 -4.42 12.41
N GLY A 391 4.56 -3.22 12.40
CA GLY A 391 4.65 -2.27 11.29
C GLY A 391 6.08 -1.85 10.90
N HIS A 392 6.97 -1.60 11.88
CA HIS A 392 8.37 -1.25 11.58
C HIS A 392 9.16 -2.39 10.94
N VAL A 393 8.90 -3.62 11.37
CA VAL A 393 9.55 -4.83 10.82
C VAL A 393 9.04 -5.07 9.41
N ALA A 394 7.73 -4.98 9.20
CA ALA A 394 7.11 -5.12 7.88
C ALA A 394 7.68 -4.11 6.88
N LEU A 395 7.73 -2.82 7.26
CA LEU A 395 8.22 -1.76 6.38
C LEU A 395 9.70 -1.94 6.00
N LEU A 396 10.56 -2.34 6.94
CA LEU A 396 11.97 -2.58 6.67
C LEU A 396 12.18 -3.83 5.80
N ALA A 397 11.44 -4.91 6.06
CA ALA A 397 11.48 -6.13 5.27
C ALA A 397 11.01 -5.89 3.82
N ASP A 398 9.90 -5.15 3.65
CA ASP A 398 9.36 -4.76 2.34
C ASP A 398 10.36 -3.93 1.52
N ALA A 399 11.01 -2.95 2.16
CA ALA A 399 12.07 -2.15 1.54
C ALA A 399 13.29 -3.01 1.17
N LEU A 400 13.65 -3.98 2.02
CA LEU A 400 14.76 -4.89 1.76
C LEU A 400 14.47 -5.84 0.60
N GLY A 401 13.23 -6.35 0.51
CA GLY A 401 12.75 -7.15 -0.63
C GLY A 401 12.87 -6.39 -1.95
N LEU A 402 12.40 -5.14 -1.97
CA LEU A 402 12.55 -4.25 -3.12
C LEU A 402 14.03 -4.08 -3.51
N ALA A 403 14.90 -3.84 -2.53
CA ALA A 403 16.32 -3.63 -2.81
C ALA A 403 16.99 -4.88 -3.43
N TRP A 404 16.64 -6.07 -2.94
CA TRP A 404 17.09 -7.34 -3.50
C TRP A 404 16.56 -7.59 -4.91
N ARG A 405 15.28 -7.33 -5.17
CA ARG A 405 14.70 -7.44 -6.51
C ARG A 405 15.34 -6.47 -7.51
N ARG A 406 15.60 -5.22 -7.11
CA ARG A 406 16.37 -4.28 -7.95
C ARG A 406 17.75 -4.83 -8.32
N ARG A 407 18.44 -5.47 -7.36
CA ARG A 407 19.75 -6.07 -7.59
C ARG A 407 19.67 -7.30 -8.50
N ALA A 408 18.66 -8.16 -8.32
CA ALA A 408 18.41 -9.30 -9.19
C ALA A 408 18.15 -8.86 -10.64
N HIS A 409 17.24 -7.91 -10.85
CA HIS A 409 16.89 -7.41 -12.17
C HIS A 409 18.07 -6.73 -12.86
N ALA A 410 18.91 -6.00 -12.12
CA ALA A 410 20.16 -5.44 -12.64
C ALA A 410 21.17 -6.53 -13.07
N GLY A 411 21.21 -7.67 -12.38
CA GLY A 411 22.09 -8.80 -12.70
C GLY A 411 21.66 -9.61 -13.93
N VAL A 412 20.34 -9.76 -14.17
CA VAL A 412 19.80 -10.47 -15.35
C VAL A 412 19.82 -9.60 -16.61
N SER A 413 19.79 -8.28 -16.45
CA SER A 413 19.61 -7.34 -17.55
C SER A 413 20.62 -7.56 -18.68
N THR A 414 20.09 -7.79 -19.89
CA THR A 414 20.91 -7.84 -21.12
C THR A 414 21.58 -6.49 -21.35
N PRO A 415 22.63 -6.40 -22.18
CA PRO A 415 23.25 -5.11 -22.51
C PRO A 415 22.25 -4.07 -23.02
N ALA A 416 21.20 -4.51 -23.73
CA ALA A 416 20.11 -3.65 -24.19
C ALA A 416 19.27 -3.11 -23.02
N VAL A 417 18.91 -3.94 -22.04
CA VAL A 417 18.17 -3.48 -20.84
C VAL A 417 19.05 -2.58 -19.97
N ARG A 418 20.34 -2.92 -19.79
CA ARG A 418 21.31 -2.11 -19.03
C ARG A 418 21.49 -0.71 -19.60
N ALA A 419 21.44 -0.55 -20.92
CA ALA A 419 21.51 0.76 -21.56
C ALA A 419 20.36 1.71 -21.17
N HIS A 420 19.26 1.17 -20.64
CA HIS A 420 18.08 1.92 -20.20
C HIS A 420 17.98 2.06 -18.67
N VAL A 421 18.89 1.44 -17.90
CA VAL A 421 18.93 1.58 -16.43
C VAL A 421 19.62 2.89 -16.08
N ILE A 422 18.84 3.89 -15.68
CA ILE A 422 19.33 5.22 -15.33
C ILE A 422 19.93 5.25 -13.91
N VAL A 423 19.36 4.46 -13.00
CA VAL A 423 19.81 4.38 -11.60
C VAL A 423 20.23 2.96 -11.29
N GLY A 424 21.48 2.80 -10.87
CA GLY A 424 22.09 1.51 -10.56
C GLY A 424 21.39 0.74 -9.44
N ALA A 425 21.77 -0.52 -9.31
CA ALA A 425 21.31 -1.38 -8.21
C ALA A 425 21.77 -0.83 -6.85
N PRO A 426 21.03 -1.10 -5.76
CA PRO A 426 21.46 -0.81 -4.41
C PRO A 426 22.80 -1.48 -4.04
N ALA A 427 23.61 -0.80 -3.21
CA ALA A 427 24.91 -1.29 -2.77
C ALA A 427 24.79 -2.48 -1.80
N ALA A 428 25.63 -3.52 -1.97
CA ALA A 428 25.59 -4.75 -1.16
C ALA A 428 25.74 -4.45 0.33
N SER A 429 26.66 -3.55 0.68
CA SER A 429 26.88 -3.12 2.06
C SER A 429 25.64 -2.51 2.72
N THR A 430 24.80 -1.79 1.95
CA THR A 430 23.54 -1.24 2.47
C THR A 430 22.53 -2.35 2.74
N LEU A 431 22.51 -3.39 1.90
CA LEU A 431 21.63 -4.55 2.07
C LEU A 431 22.05 -5.36 3.30
N GLU A 432 23.35 -5.57 3.49
CA GLU A 432 23.90 -6.23 4.68
C GLU A 432 23.57 -5.45 5.95
N GLN A 433 23.82 -4.13 5.97
CA GLN A 433 23.49 -3.27 7.12
C GLN A 433 21.98 -3.29 7.45
N ALA A 434 21.12 -3.29 6.42
CA ALA A 434 19.68 -3.36 6.61
C ALA A 434 19.23 -4.74 7.12
N ALA A 435 19.79 -5.83 6.61
CA ALA A 435 19.54 -7.19 7.08
C ALA A 435 19.99 -7.35 8.55
N GLU A 436 21.15 -6.80 8.92
CA GLU A 436 21.64 -6.83 10.30
C GLU A 436 20.77 -6.00 11.24
N ALA A 437 20.32 -4.82 10.81
CA ALA A 437 19.39 -4.00 11.58
C ALA A 437 18.03 -4.70 11.79
N LEU A 438 17.55 -5.40 10.77
CA LEU A 438 16.34 -6.22 10.84
C LEU A 438 16.52 -7.40 11.81
N ARG A 439 17.65 -8.11 11.72
CA ARG A 439 18.03 -9.19 12.65
C ARG A 439 18.08 -8.72 14.10
N ALA A 440 18.74 -7.61 14.36
CA ALA A 440 18.83 -7.01 15.69
C ALA A 440 17.45 -6.61 16.24
N THR A 441 16.56 -6.12 15.37
CA THR A 441 15.17 -5.79 15.72
C THR A 441 14.38 -7.05 16.08
N LEU A 442 14.52 -8.12 15.28
CA LEU A 442 13.85 -9.40 15.54
C LEU A 442 14.33 -10.06 16.83
N HIS A 443 15.61 -9.98 17.17
CA HIS A 443 16.11 -10.48 18.46
C HIS A 443 15.50 -9.74 19.66
N LYS A 444 15.25 -8.43 19.53
CA LYS A 444 14.53 -7.66 20.56
C LYS A 444 13.07 -8.11 20.68
N VAL A 445 12.41 -8.30 19.54
CA VAL A 445 11.03 -8.84 19.50
C VAL A 445 10.97 -10.21 20.16
N ALA A 446 11.91 -11.12 19.83
CA ALA A 446 12.02 -12.46 20.42
C ALA A 446 12.17 -12.41 21.96
N ALA A 447 12.91 -11.42 22.46
CA ALA A 447 13.11 -11.15 23.88
C ALA A 447 11.89 -10.48 24.56
N GLY A 448 10.80 -10.20 23.83
CA GLY A 448 9.63 -9.47 24.35
C GLY A 448 9.84 -7.96 24.51
N VAL A 449 10.89 -7.41 23.93
CA VAL A 449 11.21 -5.98 24.00
C VAL A 449 10.54 -5.26 22.83
N ALA A 450 10.03 -4.06 23.08
CA ALA A 450 9.46 -3.21 22.03
C ALA A 450 10.46 -3.02 20.87
N PRO A 451 10.03 -3.21 19.61
CA PRO A 451 10.91 -3.02 18.47
C PRO A 451 11.34 -1.54 18.42
N PRO A 452 12.65 -1.24 18.28
CA PRO A 452 13.09 0.12 18.02
C PRO A 452 12.55 0.59 16.67
N GLY A 453 12.35 1.89 16.50
CA GLY A 453 12.01 2.44 15.20
C GLY A 453 13.09 2.13 14.17
N ALA A 454 12.71 1.62 12.99
CA ALA A 454 13.63 1.25 11.92
C ALA A 454 14.21 2.46 11.14
N GLY A 455 14.05 3.68 11.64
CA GLY A 455 14.15 4.91 10.86
C GLY A 455 15.50 5.16 10.19
N THR A 456 16.61 4.85 10.85
CA THR A 456 17.96 5.09 10.29
C THR A 456 18.31 4.10 9.17
N ALA A 457 18.12 2.80 9.43
CA ALA A 457 18.35 1.74 8.44
C ALA A 457 17.41 1.88 7.24
N LEU A 458 16.12 2.15 7.50
CA LEU A 458 15.13 2.40 6.45
C LEU A 458 15.49 3.64 5.61
N ALA A 459 15.92 4.74 6.23
CA ALA A 459 16.31 5.94 5.48
C ALA A 459 17.56 5.72 4.61
N ALA A 460 18.55 4.97 5.12
CA ALA A 460 19.73 4.59 4.33
C ALA A 460 19.35 3.70 3.15
N LEU A 461 18.51 2.69 3.40
CA LEU A 461 18.03 1.76 2.39
C LEU A 461 17.18 2.47 1.32
N THR A 462 16.24 3.32 1.73
CA THR A 462 15.41 4.15 0.82
C THR A 462 16.27 5.01 -0.08
N ARG A 463 17.31 5.68 0.47
CA ARG A 463 18.24 6.45 -0.37
C ARG A 463 18.95 5.57 -1.38
N SER A 464 19.44 4.39 -0.99
CA SER A 464 20.11 3.47 -1.92
C SER A 464 19.15 2.89 -2.98
N ILE A 465 17.87 2.69 -2.65
CA ILE A 465 16.83 2.28 -3.60
C ILE A 465 16.52 3.40 -4.59
N GLU A 466 16.48 4.64 -4.15
CA GLU A 466 16.03 5.77 -4.98
C GLU A 466 17.17 6.37 -5.82
N GLN A 467 18.41 6.31 -5.31
CA GLN A 467 19.58 6.96 -5.91
C GLN A 467 20.62 5.95 -6.42
N GLY A 468 20.47 4.66 -6.10
CA GLY A 468 21.43 3.60 -6.43
C GLY A 468 22.52 3.41 -5.38
N GLY A 469 23.39 2.42 -5.59
CA GLY A 469 24.66 2.28 -4.87
C GLY A 469 25.72 3.17 -5.51
N ALA A 470 26.04 4.29 -4.88
CA ALA A 470 27.23 5.09 -5.21
C ALA A 470 28.47 4.46 -4.60
#